data_AF-A0A8H4V0A3-F1
#
_entry.id   AF-A0A8H4V0A3-F1
#
_cell.length_a   1.000
_cell.length_b   1.000
_cell.length_c   1.000
_cell.angle_alpha   90.00
_cell.angle_beta   90.00
_cell.angle_gamma   90.00
#
_symmetry.space_group_name_H-M   'P 1'
#
loop_
_entity.id
_entity.type
_entity.pdbx_description
1 polymer ?
#
loop_
_entity_poly.entity_id
_entity_poly.type
_entity_poly.pdbx_seq_one_letter_code
_entity_poly.pdbx_strand_id
1 'polypeptide(L)'
;MDGVGGYAGWRWIFILEGLLTVVVALIAPFAIHDFPETAKFLTEEERTLIITILRNQTNNEGYVTSDAVQEESKFRARYVIDALTDWQIYLGLFMYWGITCPLYGISFFLPSIIKDLGYTSSTAQLLTVPIYITAAVVAIGAAWLSDRRKQRSPFILFFMSLIAIGFIIVIASSGRGVPGVVYLGVFIAVV
;
A
#
# COMPACT_ATOMS: atom_id res chain seq x y z
N MET A 1 5.55 17.77 -23.12
CA MET A 1 6.41 17.49 -24.28
C MET A 1 5.56 17.03 -25.45
N ASP A 2 4.56 17.82 -25.86
CA ASP A 2 3.72 17.45 -26.99
C ASP A 2 4.40 17.90 -28.29
N GLY A 3 4.61 16.98 -29.23
CA GLY A 3 5.30 17.25 -30.50
C GLY A 3 6.83 17.14 -30.47
N VAL A 4 7.44 16.90 -29.30
CA VAL A 4 8.88 16.65 -29.21
C VAL A 4 9.19 15.26 -29.79
N GLY A 5 10.07 15.19 -30.80
CA GLY A 5 10.44 13.94 -31.48
C GLY A 5 9.32 13.30 -32.31
N GLY A 6 8.25 14.05 -32.66
CA GLY A 6 7.11 13.52 -33.41
C GLY A 6 6.15 12.64 -32.58
N TYR A 7 6.33 12.61 -31.26
CA TYR A 7 5.47 11.84 -30.35
C TYR A 7 4.50 12.74 -29.60
N ALA A 8 3.30 12.21 -29.38
CA ALA A 8 2.31 12.82 -28.52
C ALA A 8 2.79 12.82 -27.06
N GLY A 9 2.45 13.85 -26.29
CA GLY A 9 2.94 14.04 -24.92
C GLY A 9 2.68 12.87 -23.96
N TRP A 10 1.61 12.09 -24.17
CA TRP A 10 1.30 10.91 -23.35
C TRP A 10 2.32 9.76 -23.52
N ARG A 11 2.94 9.62 -24.70
CA ARG A 11 3.97 8.59 -24.94
C ARG A 11 5.25 8.88 -24.17
N TRP A 12 5.60 10.17 -24.06
CA TRP A 12 6.76 10.59 -23.29
C TRP A 12 6.65 10.26 -21.81
N ILE A 13 5.44 10.26 -21.23
CA ILE A 13 5.22 9.84 -19.84
C ILE A 13 5.68 8.40 -19.65
N PHE A 14 5.20 7.47 -20.48
CA PHE A 14 5.58 6.07 -20.41
C PHE A 14 7.07 5.82 -20.69
N ILE A 15 7.65 6.56 -21.64
CA ILE A 15 9.08 6.43 -21.99
C ILE A 15 9.96 6.87 -20.82
N LEU A 16 9.66 8.02 -20.21
CA LEU A 16 10.45 8.56 -19.11
C LEU A 16 10.31 7.70 -17.85
N GLU A 17 9.09 7.26 -17.53
CA GLU A 17 8.83 6.37 -16.39
C GLU A 17 9.49 4.99 -16.58
N GLY A 18 9.38 4.41 -17.78
CA GLY A 18 10.04 3.15 -18.14
C GLY A 18 11.57 3.26 -18.13
N LEU A 19 12.14 4.37 -18.59
CA LEU A 19 13.59 4.58 -18.55
C LEU A 19 14.10 4.64 -17.10
N LEU A 20 13.38 5.34 -16.23
CA LEU A 20 13.74 5.43 -14.81
C LEU A 20 13.72 4.05 -14.15
N THR A 21 12.71 3.21 -14.42
CA THR A 21 12.65 1.86 -13.86
C THR A 21 13.80 0.97 -14.36
N VAL A 22 14.20 1.08 -15.63
CA VAL A 22 15.38 0.38 -16.18
C VAL A 22 16.66 0.82 -15.45
N VAL A 23 16.85 2.12 -15.23
CA VAL A 23 18.01 2.64 -14.49
C VAL A 23 18.05 2.08 -13.06
N VAL A 24 16.91 2.09 -12.35
CA VAL A 24 16.80 1.52 -11.01
C VAL A 24 17.10 0.02 -11.03
N ALA A 25 16.60 -0.72 -12.02
CA ALA A 25 16.86 -2.16 -12.16
C ALA A 25 18.35 -2.47 -12.41
N LEU A 26 19.09 -1.61 -13.12
CA LEU A 26 20.53 -1.76 -13.30
C LEU A 26 21.32 -1.49 -12.02
N ILE A 27 20.82 -0.63 -11.13
CA ILE A 27 21.43 -0.32 -9.84
C ILE A 27 21.08 -1.38 -8.78
N ALA A 28 19.89 -1.98 -8.87
CA ALA A 28 19.38 -2.98 -7.93
C ALA A 28 20.38 -4.10 -7.56
N PRO A 29 21.08 -4.77 -8.49
CA PRO A 29 22.02 -5.84 -8.14
C PRO A 29 23.26 -5.35 -7.36
N PHE A 30 23.56 -4.05 -7.38
CA PHE A 30 24.68 -3.46 -6.64
C PHE A 30 24.24 -2.88 -5.28
N ALA A 31 22.98 -2.47 -5.16
CA ALA A 31 22.44 -1.83 -3.96
C ALA A 31 21.74 -2.83 -3.02
N ILE A 32 21.05 -3.83 -3.56
CA ILE A 32 20.26 -4.80 -2.78
C ILE A 32 21.17 -5.99 -2.42
N HIS A 33 21.32 -6.23 -1.12
CA HIS A 33 22.01 -7.39 -0.59
C HIS A 33 20.97 -8.31 0.05
N ASP A 34 20.85 -9.55 -0.45
CA ASP A 34 19.77 -10.48 -0.05
C ASP A 34 19.87 -10.96 1.40
N PHE A 35 21.05 -10.88 2.01
CA PHE A 35 21.27 -11.34 3.38
C PHE A 35 22.07 -10.31 4.19
N PRO A 36 21.79 -10.17 5.50
CA PRO A 36 22.62 -9.37 6.40
C PRO A 36 24.07 -9.87 6.44
N GLU A 37 24.30 -11.10 5.96
CA GLU A 37 25.62 -11.69 5.82
C GLU A 37 26.41 -11.21 4.60
N THR A 38 25.75 -10.80 3.53
CA THR A 38 26.37 -10.28 2.30
C THR A 38 26.41 -8.75 2.28
N ALA A 39 25.70 -8.09 3.20
CA ALA A 39 25.62 -6.64 3.32
C ALA A 39 26.95 -6.03 3.79
N LYS A 40 27.70 -5.44 2.84
CA LYS A 40 28.98 -4.76 3.09
C LYS A 40 28.86 -3.43 3.86
N PHE A 41 27.63 -2.98 4.13
CA PHE A 41 27.36 -1.73 4.84
C PHE A 41 27.23 -1.91 6.36
N LEU A 42 27.05 -3.14 6.86
CA LEU A 42 26.86 -3.43 8.28
C LEU A 42 28.21 -3.65 8.98
N THR A 43 28.37 -3.05 10.16
CA THR A 43 29.48 -3.40 11.06
C THR A 43 29.27 -4.78 11.68
N GLU A 44 30.36 -5.43 12.13
CA GLU A 44 30.33 -6.78 12.71
C GLU A 44 29.33 -6.91 13.89
N GLU A 45 29.24 -5.83 14.70
CA GLU A 45 28.32 -5.74 15.83
C GLU A 45 26.85 -5.63 15.39
N GLU A 46 26.55 -4.78 14.41
CA GLU A 46 25.20 -4.62 13.85
C GLU A 46 24.73 -5.90 13.12
N ARG A 47 25.64 -6.56 12.39
CA ARG A 47 25.37 -7.84 11.74
C ARG A 47 25.00 -8.92 12.76
N THR A 48 25.75 -9.01 13.85
CA THR A 48 25.45 -9.97 14.93
C THR A 48 24.10 -9.67 15.58
N LEU A 49 23.82 -8.39 15.86
CA LEU A 49 22.56 -7.96 16.44
C LEU A 49 21.37 -8.28 15.52
N ILE A 50 21.49 -8.02 14.21
CA ILE A 50 20.44 -8.34 13.23
C ILE A 50 20.22 -9.85 13.13
N ILE A 51 21.29 -10.65 13.09
CA ILE A 51 21.19 -12.11 13.11
C ILE A 51 20.50 -12.60 14.39
N THR A 52 20.82 -12.01 15.55
CA THR A 52 20.17 -12.35 16.82
C THR A 52 18.70 -11.93 16.84
N ILE A 53 18.35 -10.74 16.32
CA ILE A 53 16.95 -10.29 16.21
C ILE A 53 16.18 -11.21 15.26
N LEU A 54 16.72 -11.52 14.07
CA LEU A 54 16.10 -12.42 13.11
C LEU A 54 15.86 -13.80 13.74
N ARG A 55 16.87 -14.37 14.40
CA ARG A 55 16.74 -15.65 15.13
C ARG A 55 15.71 -15.58 16.27
N ASN A 56 15.64 -14.46 16.99
CA ASN A 56 14.69 -14.29 18.10
C ASN A 56 13.25 -14.03 17.63
N GLN A 57 13.04 -13.26 16.56
CA GLN A 57 11.72 -13.06 15.94
C GLN A 57 11.19 -14.39 15.40
N THR A 58 12.06 -15.17 14.77
CA THR A 58 11.77 -16.53 14.37
C THR A 58 11.33 -17.42 15.53
N ASN A 59 12.02 -17.34 16.68
CA ASN A 59 11.74 -18.20 17.83
C ASN A 59 10.52 -17.76 18.67
N ASN A 60 10.19 -16.46 18.71
CA ASN A 60 9.08 -15.94 19.54
C ASN A 60 7.74 -15.82 18.79
N GLU A 61 7.71 -15.77 17.46
CA GLU A 61 6.46 -15.59 16.69
C GLU A 61 6.04 -16.85 15.90
N GLY A 62 6.69 -18.00 16.09
CA GLY A 62 6.38 -19.20 15.30
C GLY A 62 6.61 -19.00 13.80
N TYR A 63 7.35 -17.96 13.42
CA TYR A 63 7.74 -17.68 12.05
C TYR A 63 9.07 -18.37 11.75
N VAL A 64 8.93 -19.58 11.19
CA VAL A 64 9.91 -20.39 10.44
C VAL A 64 11.38 -19.96 10.51
N THR A 65 12.21 -20.89 11.00
CA THR A 65 13.64 -20.82 11.22
C THR A 65 14.51 -20.46 10.02
N SER A 66 15.59 -19.71 10.28
CA SER A 66 16.68 -19.45 9.33
C SER A 66 17.55 -20.68 9.03
N ASP A 67 17.35 -21.81 9.75
CA ASP A 67 17.85 -23.13 9.32
C ASP A 67 16.88 -23.84 8.33
N ALA A 68 15.66 -23.32 8.15
CA ALA A 68 14.67 -23.87 7.22
C ALA A 68 14.74 -23.29 5.78
N VAL A 69 15.75 -22.47 5.49
CA VAL A 69 16.02 -22.00 4.12
C VAL A 69 17.05 -22.89 3.41
N GLN A 70 17.88 -23.63 4.16
CA GLN A 70 18.87 -24.57 3.59
C GLN A 70 18.52 -26.05 3.80
N GLU A 71 17.74 -26.42 4.82
CA GLU A 71 17.11 -27.74 4.83
C GLU A 71 15.75 -27.65 4.15
N GLU A 72 15.63 -28.33 3.01
CA GLU A 72 14.39 -28.64 2.29
C GLU A 72 13.14 -28.42 3.15
N SER A 73 12.37 -27.38 2.81
CA SER A 73 11.01 -27.25 3.27
C SER A 73 10.24 -28.48 2.80
N LYS A 74 10.23 -29.53 3.63
CA LYS A 74 9.33 -30.66 3.43
C LYS A 74 7.95 -30.07 3.55
N PHE A 75 7.34 -29.76 2.42
CA PHE A 75 5.97 -29.30 2.29
C PHE A 75 5.09 -30.21 3.13
N ARG A 76 4.70 -29.76 4.32
CA ARG A 76 3.81 -30.54 5.19
C ARG A 76 2.41 -30.09 4.88
N ALA A 77 1.69 -30.90 4.10
CA ALA A 77 0.28 -30.69 3.78
C ALA A 77 -0.58 -30.44 5.03
N ARG A 78 -0.14 -30.91 6.19
CA ARG A 78 -0.75 -30.64 7.50
C ARG A 78 -0.83 -29.13 7.82
N TYR A 79 0.21 -28.34 7.56
CA TYR A 79 0.15 -26.89 7.78
C TYR A 79 -0.83 -26.19 6.84
N VAL A 80 -1.02 -26.72 5.63
CA VAL A 80 -2.03 -26.20 4.69
C VAL A 80 -3.43 -26.46 5.21
N ILE A 81 -3.70 -27.66 5.73
CA ILE A 81 -5.00 -28.01 6.32
C ILE A 81 -5.27 -27.19 7.59
N ASP A 82 -4.26 -27.03 8.45
CA ASP A 82 -4.38 -26.24 9.67
C ASP A 82 -4.70 -24.77 9.32
N ALA A 83 -4.01 -24.19 8.33
CA ALA A 83 -4.29 -22.83 7.85
C ALA A 83 -5.68 -22.70 7.19
N LEU A 84 -6.13 -23.71 6.45
CA LEU A 84 -7.46 -23.69 5.84
C LEU A 84 -8.60 -23.92 6.85
N THR A 85 -8.30 -24.46 8.02
CA THR A 85 -9.30 -24.74 9.07
C THR A 85 -9.37 -23.63 10.12
N ASP A 86 -8.39 -22.72 10.15
CA ASP A 86 -8.35 -21.61 11.09
C ASP A 86 -9.34 -20.50 10.71
N TRP A 87 -10.37 -20.33 11.53
CA TRP A 87 -11.38 -19.27 11.39
C TRP A 87 -10.76 -17.85 11.45
N GLN A 88 -9.64 -17.66 12.13
CA GLN A 88 -8.97 -16.36 12.22
C GLN A 88 -8.44 -15.90 10.86
N ILE A 89 -8.00 -16.83 10.01
CA ILE A 89 -7.54 -16.55 8.65
C ILE A 89 -8.70 -16.02 7.80
N TYR A 90 -9.89 -16.62 7.89
CA TYR A 90 -11.05 -16.14 7.16
C TYR A 90 -11.51 -14.76 7.62
N LEU A 91 -11.43 -14.46 8.92
CA LEU A 91 -11.70 -13.10 9.42
C LEU A 91 -10.65 -12.10 8.92
N GLY A 92 -9.37 -12.48 8.92
CA GLY A 92 -8.29 -11.69 8.35
C GLY A 92 -8.52 -11.39 6.87
N LEU A 93 -8.93 -12.40 6.10
CA LEU A 93 -9.30 -12.27 4.69
C LEU A 93 -10.48 -11.32 4.51
N PHE A 94 -11.54 -11.45 5.30
CA PHE A 94 -12.71 -10.57 5.21
C PHE A 94 -12.36 -9.11 5.55
N MET A 95 -11.57 -8.88 6.60
CA MET A 95 -11.07 -7.54 6.93
C MET A 95 -10.20 -6.98 5.81
N TYR A 96 -9.31 -7.78 5.24
CA TYR A 96 -8.45 -7.37 4.12
C TYR A 96 -9.27 -7.03 2.87
N TRP A 97 -10.30 -7.82 2.57
CA TRP A 97 -11.25 -7.54 1.50
C TRP A 97 -12.00 -6.22 1.73
N GLY A 98 -12.43 -5.97 2.97
CA GLY A 98 -13.10 -4.73 3.37
C GLY A 98 -12.24 -3.48 3.21
N ILE A 99 -10.91 -3.61 3.16
CA ILE A 99 -9.99 -2.49 2.91
C ILE A 99 -9.65 -2.39 1.41
N THR A 100 -9.29 -3.51 0.79
CA THR A 100 -8.78 -3.54 -0.59
C THR A 100 -9.85 -3.23 -1.63
N CYS A 101 -11.07 -3.76 -1.50
CA CYS A 101 -12.16 -3.49 -2.43
C CYS A 101 -12.46 -1.98 -2.56
N PRO A 102 -12.70 -1.24 -1.45
CA PRO A 102 -12.90 0.21 -1.53
C PRO A 102 -11.68 0.98 -2.02
N LEU A 103 -10.46 0.59 -1.63
CA LEU A 103 -9.22 1.24 -2.06
C LEU A 103 -9.05 1.21 -3.59
N TYR A 104 -9.24 0.03 -4.20
CA TYR A 104 -9.17 -0.10 -5.66
C TYR A 104 -10.36 0.56 -6.34
N GLY A 105 -11.56 0.46 -5.76
CA GLY A 105 -12.75 1.15 -6.26
C GLY A 105 -12.53 2.65 -6.40
N ILE A 106 -12.04 3.32 -5.35
CA ILE A 106 -11.75 4.75 -5.44
C ILE A 106 -10.59 4.99 -6.41
N SER A 107 -9.48 4.25 -6.33
CA SER A 107 -8.31 4.54 -7.17
C SER A 107 -8.61 4.47 -8.67
N PHE A 108 -9.49 3.55 -9.10
CA PHE A 108 -9.89 3.45 -10.52
C PHE A 108 -10.96 4.46 -10.91
N PHE A 109 -11.96 4.70 -10.07
CA PHE A 109 -13.09 5.56 -10.43
C PHE A 109 -12.91 7.02 -10.03
N LEU A 110 -11.91 7.36 -9.23
CA LEU A 110 -11.66 8.71 -8.73
C LEU A 110 -11.55 9.75 -9.86
N PRO A 111 -10.74 9.55 -10.92
CA PRO A 111 -10.68 10.51 -12.01
C PRO A 111 -12.01 10.66 -12.75
N SER A 112 -12.78 9.56 -12.86
CA SER A 112 -14.10 9.56 -13.49
C SER A 112 -15.12 10.33 -12.64
N ILE A 113 -15.15 10.10 -11.33
CA ILE A 113 -16.00 10.83 -10.38
C ILE A 113 -15.72 12.33 -10.47
N ILE A 114 -14.45 12.74 -10.48
CA ILE A 114 -14.08 14.16 -10.59
C ILE A 114 -14.44 14.73 -11.97
N LYS A 115 -14.30 13.95 -13.05
CA LYS A 115 -14.72 14.37 -14.38
C LYS A 115 -16.22 14.61 -14.45
N ASP A 116 -17.03 13.77 -13.80
CA ASP A 116 -18.48 13.92 -13.72
C ASP A 116 -18.90 15.19 -12.95
N LEU A 117 -18.02 15.79 -12.15
CA LEU A 117 -18.24 17.09 -11.50
C LEU A 117 -18.10 18.28 -12.47
N GLY A 118 -17.80 18.04 -13.76
CA GLY A 118 -17.66 19.07 -14.79
C GLY A 118 -16.22 19.52 -15.06
N TYR A 119 -15.22 18.86 -14.47
CA TYR A 119 -13.81 19.16 -14.73
C TYR A 119 -13.30 18.45 -15.98
N THR A 120 -12.37 19.08 -16.71
CA THR A 120 -11.71 18.46 -17.85
C THR A 120 -10.85 17.27 -17.41
N SER A 121 -10.67 16.26 -18.27
CA SER A 121 -9.98 15.01 -17.92
C SER A 121 -8.57 15.21 -17.35
N SER A 122 -7.82 16.21 -17.86
CA SER A 122 -6.49 16.54 -17.35
C SER A 122 -6.55 17.23 -15.98
N THR A 123 -7.52 18.12 -15.77
CA THR A 123 -7.72 18.78 -14.47
C THR A 123 -8.21 17.78 -13.42
N ALA A 124 -9.05 16.82 -13.80
CA ALA A 124 -9.54 15.78 -12.92
C ALA A 124 -8.39 14.91 -12.37
N GLN A 125 -7.41 14.56 -13.20
CA GLN A 125 -6.20 13.85 -12.77
C GLN A 125 -5.33 14.70 -11.84
N LEU A 126 -5.21 16.01 -12.10
CA LEU A 126 -4.46 16.90 -11.21
C LEU A 126 -5.15 17.05 -9.84
N LEU A 127 -6.48 17.03 -9.80
CA LEU A 127 -7.26 17.13 -8.57
C LEU A 127 -7.21 15.87 -7.69
N THR A 128 -6.71 14.74 -8.20
CA THR A 128 -6.44 13.56 -7.36
C THR A 128 -5.16 13.70 -6.54
N VAL A 129 -4.19 14.48 -7.03
CA VAL A 129 -2.87 14.62 -6.39
C VAL A 129 -2.96 15.15 -4.95
N PRO A 130 -3.71 16.22 -4.65
CA PRO A 130 -3.87 16.70 -3.27
C PRO A 130 -4.52 15.67 -2.34
N ILE A 131 -5.42 14.83 -2.86
CA ILE A 131 -6.10 13.78 -2.11
C ILE A 131 -5.08 12.74 -1.64
N TYR A 132 -4.25 12.24 -2.56
CA TYR A 132 -3.21 11.26 -2.25
C TYR A 132 -2.11 11.83 -1.34
N ILE A 133 -1.73 13.10 -1.50
CA ILE A 133 -0.77 13.76 -0.60
C ILE A 133 -1.34 13.80 0.83
N THR A 134 -2.60 14.19 0.97
CA THR A 134 -3.25 14.25 2.29
C THR A 134 -3.34 12.86 2.92
N ALA A 135 -3.73 11.86 2.14
CA ALA A 135 -3.77 10.47 2.57
C ALA A 135 -2.39 9.96 3.01
N ALA A 136 -1.32 10.29 2.28
CA ALA A 136 0.04 9.91 2.66
C ALA A 136 0.46 10.54 4.00
N VAL A 137 0.18 11.82 4.21
CA VAL A 137 0.49 12.52 5.47
C VAL A 137 -0.28 11.91 6.64
N VAL A 138 -1.57 11.65 6.47
CA VAL A 138 -2.40 11.04 7.51
C VAL A 138 -1.97 9.59 7.78
N ALA A 139 -1.65 8.81 6.74
CA ALA A 139 -1.16 7.44 6.88
C ALA A 139 0.15 7.38 7.69
N ILE A 140 1.10 8.28 7.43
CA ILE A 140 2.35 8.37 8.20
C ILE A 140 2.06 8.75 9.66
N GLY A 141 1.22 9.76 9.88
CA GLY A 141 0.83 10.18 11.23
C GLY A 141 0.10 9.09 12.01
N ALA A 142 -0.80 8.37 11.35
CA ALA A 142 -1.53 7.24 11.89
C ALA A 142 -0.62 6.06 12.23
N ALA A 143 0.32 5.72 11.34
CA ALA A 143 1.31 4.68 11.57
C ALA A 143 2.17 5.01 12.80
N TRP A 144 2.71 6.23 12.88
CA TRP A 144 3.50 6.68 14.01
C TRP A 144 2.73 6.64 15.34
N LEU A 145 1.47 7.09 15.33
CA LEU A 145 0.63 7.09 16.52
C LEU A 145 0.20 5.68 16.95
N SER A 146 -0.09 4.81 15.98
CA SER A 146 -0.42 3.39 16.19
C SER A 146 0.76 2.65 16.82
N ASP A 147 1.98 2.85 16.30
CA ASP A 147 3.19 2.24 16.83
C ASP A 147 3.52 2.72 18.24
N ARG A 148 3.33 4.02 18.52
CA ARG A 148 3.54 4.57 19.86
C ARG A 148 2.54 4.02 20.89
N ARG A 149 1.30 3.77 20.48
CA ARG A 149 0.23 3.25 21.35
C ARG A 149 0.25 1.72 21.45
N LYS A 150 0.97 1.01 20.57
CA LYS A 150 1.02 -0.47 20.47
C LYS A 150 -0.35 -1.13 20.39
N GLN A 151 -1.39 -0.38 20.01
CA GLN A 151 -2.77 -0.82 19.92
C GLN A 151 -3.21 -0.59 18.47
N ARG A 152 -3.15 -1.63 17.64
CA ARG A 152 -3.46 -1.52 16.20
C ARG A 152 -4.96 -1.52 15.90
N SER A 153 -5.74 -2.27 16.68
CA SER A 153 -7.18 -2.48 16.44
C SER A 153 -8.02 -1.19 16.42
N PRO A 154 -7.88 -0.24 17.37
CA PRO A 154 -8.68 0.98 17.36
C PRO A 154 -8.43 1.88 16.14
N PHE A 155 -7.18 1.94 15.65
CA PHE A 155 -6.86 2.72 14.46
C PHE A 155 -7.50 2.09 13.22
N ILE A 156 -7.43 0.76 13.06
CA ILE A 156 -8.04 0.06 11.93
C ILE A 156 -9.56 0.33 11.88
N LEU A 157 -10.24 0.20 13.03
CA LEU A 157 -11.69 0.44 13.10
C LEU A 157 -12.05 1.91 12.82
N PHE A 158 -11.23 2.86 13.29
CA PHE A 158 -11.41 4.27 13.02
C PHE A 158 -11.31 4.58 11.52
N PHE A 159 -10.24 4.13 10.84
CA PHE A 159 -10.07 4.36 9.40
C PHE A 159 -11.12 3.62 8.56
N MET A 160 -11.51 2.39 8.94
CA MET A 160 -12.64 1.70 8.29
C MET A 160 -13.94 2.49 8.40
N SER A 161 -14.19 3.13 9.55
CA SER A 161 -15.36 3.98 9.74
C SER A 161 -15.29 5.26 8.88
N LEU A 162 -14.12 5.88 8.76
CA LEU A 162 -13.92 7.02 7.86
C LEU A 162 -14.17 6.67 6.40
N ILE A 163 -13.64 5.53 5.93
CA ILE A 163 -13.89 5.02 4.58
C ILE A 163 -15.40 4.87 4.35
N ALA A 164 -16.10 4.21 5.28
CA ALA A 164 -17.55 4.03 5.18
C ALA A 164 -18.32 5.37 5.10
N ILE A 165 -17.95 6.34 5.97
CA ILE A 165 -18.55 7.68 5.96
C ILE A 165 -18.28 8.39 4.63
N GLY A 166 -17.04 8.33 4.13
CA GLY A 166 -16.66 8.94 2.85
C GLY A 166 -17.49 8.40 1.68
N PHE A 167 -17.66 7.08 1.58
CA PHE A 167 -18.52 6.47 0.57
C PHE A 167 -19.99 6.85 0.71
N ILE A 168 -20.53 6.91 1.94
CA ILE A 168 -21.91 7.36 2.19
C ILE A 168 -22.10 8.80 1.68
N ILE A 169 -21.13 9.69 1.94
CA ILE A 169 -21.17 11.07 1.47
C ILE A 169 -21.16 11.11 -0.06
N VAL A 170 -20.26 10.37 -0.71
CA VAL A 170 -20.18 10.31 -2.18
C VAL A 170 -21.51 9.83 -2.76
N ILE A 171 -22.03 8.69 -2.32
CA ILE A 171 -23.28 8.11 -2.85
C ILE A 171 -24.47 9.06 -2.62
N ALA A 172 -24.59 9.67 -1.44
CA ALA A 172 -25.69 10.56 -1.11
C ALA A 172 -25.64 11.91 -1.87
N SER A 173 -24.47 12.31 -2.37
CA SER A 173 -24.25 13.59 -3.06
C SER A 173 -24.19 13.47 -4.58
N SER A 174 -23.88 12.28 -5.12
CA SER A 174 -23.72 12.00 -6.57
C SER A 174 -24.98 12.21 -7.45
N GLY A 175 -26.09 12.72 -6.91
CA GLY A 175 -27.28 13.09 -7.69
C GLY A 175 -27.86 14.47 -7.35
N ARG A 176 -27.21 15.23 -6.46
CA ARG A 176 -27.75 16.49 -5.91
C ARG A 176 -27.06 17.75 -6.44
N GLY A 177 -26.12 17.62 -7.37
CA GLY A 177 -25.44 18.75 -8.02
C GLY A 177 -24.55 19.58 -7.08
N VAL A 178 -24.02 18.98 -6.01
CA VAL A 178 -23.12 19.63 -5.03
C VAL A 178 -21.68 19.11 -5.16
N PRO A 179 -20.90 19.58 -6.16
CA PRO A 179 -19.59 19.02 -6.47
C PRO A 179 -18.57 19.13 -5.32
N GLY A 180 -18.66 20.18 -4.49
CA GLY A 180 -17.78 20.33 -3.33
C GLY A 180 -17.98 19.25 -2.26
N VAL A 181 -19.21 18.76 -2.09
CA VAL A 181 -19.52 17.71 -1.09
C VAL A 181 -19.04 16.34 -1.57
N VAL A 182 -19.18 16.06 -2.88
CA VAL A 182 -18.63 14.84 -3.48
C VAL A 182 -17.11 14.82 -3.34
N TYR A 183 -16.44 15.94 -3.64
CA TYR A 183 -14.99 16.06 -3.51
C TYR A 183 -14.52 15.86 -2.06
N LEU A 184 -15.20 16.46 -1.09
CA LEU A 184 -14.92 16.23 0.34
C LEU A 184 -15.16 14.76 0.75
N GLY A 185 -16.22 14.13 0.27
CA GLY A 185 -16.51 12.72 0.54
C GLY A 185 -15.40 11.80 0.03
N VAL A 186 -14.85 12.10 -1.15
CA VAL A 186 -13.70 11.41 -1.70
C VAL A 186 -12.44 11.62 -0.84
N PHE A 187 -12.19 12.85 -0.36
CA PHE A 187 -11.07 13.12 0.56
C PHE A 187 -11.14 12.23 1.79
N ILE A 188 -12.32 12.13 2.41
CA ILE A 188 -12.53 11.31 3.61
C ILE A 188 -12.42 9.82 3.28
N ALA A 189 -12.83 9.39 2.09
CA ALA A 189 -12.81 7.98 1.71
C ALA A 189 -11.40 7.46 1.37
N VAL A 190 -10.47 8.34 0.98
CA VAL A 190 -9.08 7.98 0.61
C VAL A 190 -8.11 8.09 1.79
N VAL A 191 -8.42 8.94 2.77
CA VAL A 191 -7.63 9.17 4.00
C VAL A 191 -7.83 8.03 4.99
#